data_AF-A0A2U0A6E8-F1
#
_entry.id   AF-A0A2U0A6E8-F1
#
_cell.length_a   1.000
_cell.length_b   1.000
_cell.length_c   1.000
_cell.angle_alpha   90.00
_cell.angle_beta   90.00
_cell.angle_gamma   90.00
#
_symmetry.space_group_name_H-M   'P 1'
#
loop_
_entity.id
_entity.type
_entity.pdbx_description
1 polymer ?
#
loop_
_entity_poly.entity_id
_entity_poly.type
_entity_poly.pdbx_seq_one_letter_code
_entity_poly.pdbx_strand_id
1 'polypeptide(L)'
;MLGIHGLLTWLSHHEYMMMLVILVVSLAATLIFVGNLFAIVYAFGQSVWWGIGVLLIPLFSIVYCARNWERAAYPGKMIYAGLAALGLTYIALLIMMAVDPV
;
A
#
# COMPACT_ATOMS: atom_id res chain seq x y z
N MET A 1 -37.65 -1.81 -13.45
CA MET A 1 -37.43 -3.08 -14.16
C MET A 1 -36.07 -3.01 -14.85
N LEU A 2 -35.00 -3.47 -14.20
CA LEU A 2 -33.72 -3.67 -14.90
C LEU A 2 -33.90 -4.89 -15.79
N GLY A 3 -33.94 -4.69 -17.11
CA GLY A 3 -33.90 -5.80 -18.07
C GLY A 3 -32.62 -6.62 -17.87
N ILE A 4 -32.60 -7.87 -18.35
CA ILE A 4 -31.44 -8.79 -18.29
C ILE A 4 -30.14 -8.09 -18.70
N HIS A 5 -30.20 -7.18 -19.68
CA HIS A 5 -29.05 -6.40 -20.13
C HIS A 5 -28.52 -5.42 -19.07
N GLY A 6 -29.40 -4.77 -18.31
CA GLY A 6 -29.05 -3.84 -17.24
C GLY A 6 -28.52 -4.54 -15.99
N LEU A 7 -29.04 -5.75 -15.71
CA LEU A 7 -28.50 -6.62 -14.64
C LEU A 7 -27.07 -7.07 -14.98
N LEU A 8 -26.82 -7.43 -16.24
CA LEU A 8 -25.49 -7.86 -16.70
C LEU A 8 -24.44 -6.75 -16.63
N THR A 9 -24.80 -5.51 -16.99
CA THR A 9 -23.90 -4.35 -16.90
C THR A 9 -23.62 -3.93 -15.47
N TRP A 10 -24.56 -4.12 -14.55
CA TRP A 10 -24.36 -3.83 -13.14
C TRP A 10 -23.38 -4.84 -12.53
N LEU A 11 -23.59 -6.14 -12.80
CA LEU A 11 -22.73 -7.20 -12.31
C LEU A 11 -21.28 -7.05 -12.80
N SER A 12 -21.10 -6.73 -14.10
CA SER A 12 -19.76 -6.53 -14.66
C SER A 12 -19.03 -5.33 -14.05
N HIS A 13 -19.73 -4.23 -13.75
CA HIS A 13 -19.14 -3.06 -13.12
C HIS A 13 -18.52 -3.37 -11.74
N HIS A 14 -19.20 -4.18 -10.92
CA HIS A 14 -18.68 -4.61 -9.62
C HIS A 14 -17.45 -5.53 -9.77
N GLU A 15 -17.46 -6.43 -10.74
CA GLU A 15 -16.31 -7.32 -11.00
C GLU A 15 -15.06 -6.53 -11.42
N TYR A 16 -15.19 -5.55 -12.31
CA TYR A 16 -14.07 -4.70 -12.73
C TYR A 16 -13.52 -3.84 -11.59
N MET A 17 -14.39 -3.28 -10.74
CA MET A 17 -13.97 -2.51 -9.57
C MET A 17 -13.15 -3.36 -8.59
N MET A 18 -13.62 -4.57 -8.27
CA MET A 18 -12.91 -5.47 -7.36
C MET A 18 -11.57 -5.91 -7.94
N MET A 19 -11.50 -6.20 -9.24
CA MET A 19 -10.24 -6.51 -9.92
C MET A 19 -9.24 -5.35 -9.81
N LEU A 20 -9.67 -4.12 -10.06
CA LEU A 20 -8.80 -2.94 -9.96
C LEU A 20 -8.28 -2.74 -8.53
N VAL A 21 -9.14 -2.88 -7.52
CA VAL A 21 -8.74 -2.78 -6.10
C VAL A 21 -7.68 -3.81 -5.77
N ILE A 22 -7.88 -5.08 -6.15
CA ILE A 22 -6.90 -6.15 -5.90
C ILE A 22 -5.56 -5.84 -6.55
N LEU A 23 -5.56 -5.35 -7.80
CA LEU A 23 -4.34 -4.98 -8.51
C LEU A 23 -3.59 -3.84 -7.82
N VAL A 24 -4.28 -2.77 -7.44
CA VAL A 24 -3.68 -1.61 -6.77
C VAL A 24 -3.14 -2.00 -5.39
N VAL A 25 -3.91 -2.76 -4.61
CA VAL A 25 -3.49 -3.25 -3.29
C VAL A 25 -2.27 -4.16 -3.41
N SER A 26 -2.25 -5.08 -4.39
CA SER A 26 -1.12 -5.99 -4.61
C SER A 26 0.15 -5.25 -5.03
N LEU A 27 0.00 -4.24 -5.90
CA LEU A 27 1.11 -3.38 -6.30
C LEU A 27 1.65 -2.59 -5.09
N ALA A 28 0.76 -1.97 -4.32
CA ALA A 28 1.13 -1.21 -3.13
C ALA A 28 1.81 -2.08 -2.06
N ALA A 29 1.30 -3.30 -1.84
CA ALA A 29 1.90 -4.27 -0.94
C ALA A 29 3.32 -4.66 -1.40
N THR A 30 3.51 -4.86 -2.70
CA THR A 30 4.84 -5.16 -3.27
C THR A 30 5.80 -3.99 -3.05
N LEU A 31 5.36 -2.75 -3.28
CA LEU A 31 6.18 -1.56 -3.03
C LEU A 31 6.63 -1.45 -1.58
N ILE A 32 5.70 -1.68 -0.62
CA ILE A 32 6.01 -1.66 0.81
C ILE A 32 6.99 -2.79 1.17
N PHE A 33 6.77 -3.99 0.63
CA PHE A 33 7.62 -5.14 0.89
C PHE A 33 9.04 -4.93 0.38
N VAL A 34 9.20 -4.55 -0.89
CA VAL A 34 10.50 -4.28 -1.51
C VAL A 34 11.19 -3.11 -0.79
N GLY A 35 10.45 -2.03 -0.50
CA GLY A 35 10.96 -0.90 0.26
C GLY A 35 11.46 -1.28 1.65
N ASN A 36 10.76 -2.18 2.36
CA ASN A 36 11.19 -2.71 3.65
C ASN A 36 12.50 -3.51 3.54
N LEU A 37 12.64 -4.38 2.54
CA LEU A 37 13.88 -5.14 2.33
C LEU A 37 15.08 -4.21 2.14
N PHE A 38 14.94 -3.19 1.29
CA PHE A 38 15.99 -2.18 1.11
C PHE A 38 16.23 -1.36 2.37
N ALA A 39 15.18 -0.97 3.11
CA ALA A 39 15.32 -0.25 4.37
C ALA A 39 16.17 -1.04 5.39
N ILE A 40 15.97 -2.36 5.49
CA ILE A 40 16.75 -3.25 6.35
C ILE A 40 18.24 -3.22 5.97
N VAL A 41 18.56 -3.38 4.68
CA VAL A 41 19.94 -3.37 4.19
C VAL A 41 20.63 -2.03 4.51
N TYR A 42 19.92 -0.93 4.28
CA TYR A 42 20.44 0.40 4.59
C TYR A 42 20.60 0.64 6.10
N ALA A 43 19.69 0.13 6.92
CA ALA A 43 19.72 0.23 8.38
C ALA A 43 20.91 -0.53 8.98
N PHE A 44 21.14 -1.77 8.55
CA PHE A 44 22.33 -2.54 8.96
C PHE A 44 23.63 -1.86 8.52
N GLY A 45 23.63 -1.19 7.36
CA GLY A 45 24.78 -0.42 6.88
C GLY A 45 25.08 0.86 7.68
N GLN A 46 24.19 1.31 8.57
CA GLN A 46 24.42 2.44 9.47
C GLN A 46 24.68 1.99 10.90
N SER A 47 23.84 1.11 11.45
CA SER A 47 24.06 0.52 12.77
C SER A 47 23.30 -0.78 12.93
N VAL A 48 23.90 -1.74 13.66
CA VAL A 48 23.27 -3.04 13.93
C VAL A 48 21.94 -2.90 14.68
N TRP A 49 21.83 -1.95 15.61
CA TRP A 49 20.60 -1.70 16.37
C TRP A 49 19.45 -1.20 15.50
N TRP A 50 19.71 -0.28 14.56
CA TRP A 50 18.71 0.14 13.58
C TRP A 50 18.30 -1.01 12.67
N GLY A 51 19.27 -1.82 12.20
CA GLY A 51 18.99 -3.01 11.39
C GLY A 51 18.05 -4.00 12.08
N ILE A 52 18.34 -4.35 13.34
CA ILE A 52 17.50 -5.26 14.15
C ILE A 52 16.11 -4.66 14.39
N GLY A 53 16.02 -3.36 14.71
CA GLY A 53 14.74 -2.68 14.92
C GLY A 53 13.84 -2.70 13.69
N VAL A 54 14.42 -2.41 12.51
CA VAL A 54 13.71 -2.43 11.23
C VAL A 54 13.36 -3.87 10.79
N LEU A 55 14.20 -4.86 11.10
CA LEU A 55 13.96 -6.27 10.78
C LEU A 55 12.83 -6.88 11.60
N LEU A 56 12.80 -6.64 12.92
CA LEU A 56 11.78 -7.21 13.81
C LEU A 56 10.43 -6.50 13.69
N ILE A 57 10.45 -5.19 13.42
CA ILE A 57 9.25 -4.37 13.34
C ILE A 57 9.26 -3.65 11.99
N PRO A 58 8.52 -4.16 10.98
CA PRO A 58 8.47 -3.54 9.65
C PRO A 58 7.97 -2.10 9.69
N LEU A 59 7.15 -1.73 10.68
CA LEU A 59 6.69 -0.34 10.87
C LEU A 59 7.82 0.62 11.27
N PHE A 60 8.89 0.11 11.89
CA PHE A 60 10.06 0.92 12.26
C PHE A 60 10.86 1.37 11.03
N SER A 61 10.73 0.68 9.90
CA SER A 61 11.35 1.08 8.63
C SER A 61 10.89 2.47 8.19
N ILE A 62 9.62 2.80 8.43
CA ILE A 62 9.00 4.08 8.07
C ILE A 62 9.71 5.20 8.83
N VAL A 63 9.86 5.02 10.14
CA VAL A 63 10.55 5.98 11.02
C VAL A 63 12.02 6.11 10.64
N TYR A 64 12.70 4.99 10.37
CA TYR A 64 14.09 4.98 9.94
C TYR A 64 14.28 5.75 8.61
N CYS A 65 13.43 5.49 7.62
CA CYS A 65 13.47 6.16 6.32
C CYS A 65 13.14 7.66 6.43
N ALA A 66 12.22 8.08 7.31
CA ALA A 66 11.96 9.49 7.58
C ALA A 66 13.18 10.19 8.21
N ARG A 67 13.78 9.57 9.22
CA ARG A 67 14.91 10.13 9.97
C ARG A 67 16.18 10.22 9.14
N ASN A 68 16.47 9.18 8.36
CA ASN A 68 17.70 9.07 7.57
C ASN A 68 17.41 9.28 6.09
N TRP A 69 16.58 10.27 5.75
CA TRP A 69 16.11 10.48 4.38
C TRP A 69 17.24 10.64 3.37
N GLU A 70 18.35 11.31 3.72
CA GLU A 70 19.50 11.47 2.83
C GLU A 70 20.09 10.13 2.35
N ARG A 71 20.11 9.13 3.24
CA ARG A 71 20.68 7.80 2.93
C ARG A 71 19.61 6.81 2.49
N ALA A 72 18.41 6.87 3.05
CA ALA A 72 17.32 5.91 2.87
C ALA A 72 16.14 6.47 2.05
N ALA A 73 16.34 7.53 1.25
CA ALA A 73 15.30 8.11 0.39
C ALA A 73 14.76 7.10 -0.63
N TYR A 74 15.61 6.22 -1.17
CA TYR A 74 15.16 5.23 -2.16
C TYR A 74 14.16 4.22 -1.58
N PRO A 75 14.49 3.47 -0.51
CA PRO A 75 13.50 2.62 0.16
C PRO A 75 12.33 3.41 0.73
N GLY A 76 12.59 4.61 1.27
CA GLY A 76 11.57 5.49 1.80
C GLY A 76 10.50 5.81 0.76
N LYS A 77 10.87 6.26 -0.44
CA LYS A 77 9.92 6.56 -1.53
C LYS A 77 9.02 5.38 -1.87
N MET A 78 9.56 4.15 -1.90
CA MET A 78 8.77 2.95 -2.15
C MET A 78 7.76 2.68 -1.04
N ILE A 79 8.19 2.74 0.23
CA ILE A 79 7.32 2.52 1.38
C ILE A 79 6.22 3.59 1.46
N TYR A 80 6.57 4.87 1.32
CA TYR A 80 5.61 5.98 1.38
C TYR A 80 4.65 5.98 0.18
N ALA A 81 5.11 5.64 -1.02
CA ALA A 81 4.23 5.52 -2.19
C ALA A 81 3.24 4.36 -2.02
N GLY A 82 3.69 3.20 -1.54
CA GLY A 82 2.80 2.07 -1.25
C GLY A 82 1.81 2.38 -0.13
N LEU A 83 2.24 3.03 0.95
CA LEU A 83 1.34 3.49 2.02
C LEU A 83 0.30 4.49 1.52
N ALA A 84 0.72 5.46 0.69
CA ALA A 84 -0.20 6.42 0.09
C ALA A 84 -1.22 5.73 -0.81
N ALA A 85 -0.78 4.77 -1.64
CA ALA A 85 -1.68 4.00 -2.49
C ALA A 85 -2.70 3.20 -1.66
N LEU A 86 -2.26 2.46 -0.63
CA LEU A 86 -3.17 1.74 0.26
C LEU A 86 -4.14 2.67 1.00
N GLY A 87 -3.65 3.79 1.51
CA GLY A 87 -4.47 4.79 2.20
C GLY A 87 -5.55 5.38 1.28
N LEU A 88 -5.18 5.75 0.06
CA LEU A 88 -6.12 6.25 -0.93
C LEU A 88 -7.15 5.20 -1.35
N THR A 89 -6.74 3.95 -1.57
CA THR A 89 -7.67 2.86 -1.88
C THR A 89 -8.64 2.61 -0.73
N TYR A 90 -8.17 2.61 0.51
CA TYR A 90 -9.02 2.44 1.69
C TYR A 90 -10.03 3.59 1.84
N ILE A 91 -9.59 4.84 1.69
CA ILE A 91 -10.47 6.01 1.73
C ILE A 91 -11.53 5.93 0.61
N ALA A 92 -11.14 5.55 -0.60
CA ALA A 92 -12.07 5.40 -1.72
C ALA A 92 -13.15 4.34 -1.42
N LEU A 93 -12.77 3.20 -0.84
CA LEU A 93 -13.71 2.16 -0.42
C LEU A 93 -14.65 2.63 0.69
N LEU A 94 -14.14 3.37 1.68
CA LEU A 94 -14.97 3.96 2.73
C LEU A 94 -15.99 4.96 2.17
N ILE A 95 -15.58 5.80 1.22
CA ILE A 95 -16.48 6.76 0.56
C ILE A 95 -17.57 6.00 -0.20
N MET A 96 -17.21 4.95 -0.95
CA MET A 96 -18.19 4.12 -1.65
C MET A 96 -19.21 3.50 -0.69
N MET A 97 -18.74 2.96 0.44
CA MET A 97 -19.62 2.39 1.47
C MET A 97 -20.54 3.45 2.11
N ALA A 98 -20.07 4.69 2.26
CA ALA A 98 -20.87 5.77 2.81
C ALA A 98 -21.93 6.31 1.84
N VAL A 99 -21.66 6.24 0.53
CA VAL A 99 -22.58 6.72 -0.53
C VAL A 99 -23.68 5.71 -0.81
N ASP A 100 -23.34 4.41 -0.87
CA ASP A 100 -24.30 3.33 -1.09
C ASP A 100 -24.31 2.37 0.12
N PRO A 101 -24.95 2.75 1.25
CA PRO A 101 -25.17 1.82 2.34
C PRO A 101 -26.19 0.78 1.89
N VAL A 102 -25.71 -0.44 1.61
CA VAL A 102 -26.54 -1.61 1.33
C VAL A 102 -27.41 -1.95 2.53
#